data_AF-U3ALL2-F1
#
_entry.id   AF-U3ALL2-F1
#
_cell.length_a   1.000
_cell.length_b   1.000
_cell.length_c   1.000
_cell.angle_alpha   90.00
_cell.angle_beta   90.00
_cell.angle_gamma   90.00
#
_symmetry.space_group_name_H-M   'P 1'
#
loop_
_entity.id
_entity.type
_entity.pdbx_description
1 polymer ?
#
loop_
_entity_poly.entity_id
_entity_poly.type
_entity_poly.pdbx_seq_one_letter_code
_entity_poly.pdbx_strand_id
1 'polypeptide(L)'
;MKVKSWLLIALLPISSYGFAESTHVYCADLEANVWEWLYDENGDYVSIEGQWGAHILDEDNAFGYFSVSEPDYREVAAKCYRLGKVAHPADNRLSNWYLFQVQLSEGGVMFSRGYFTKLDPPFAPSKPL
;
A
#
# COMPACT_ATOMS: atom_id res chain seq x y z
N MET A 1 29.25 -48.98 31.91
CA MET A 1 28.34 -48.59 30.80
C MET A 1 27.87 -47.17 31.04
N LYS A 2 28.12 -46.23 30.12
CA LYS A 2 27.67 -44.84 30.20
C LYS A 2 27.08 -44.44 28.85
N VAL A 3 25.77 -44.30 28.80
CA VAL A 3 25.03 -43.76 27.65
C VAL A 3 25.31 -42.26 27.57
N LYS A 4 26.03 -41.82 26.52
CA LYS A 4 26.21 -40.41 26.22
C LYS A 4 25.00 -39.95 25.40
N SER A 5 24.07 -39.32 26.10
CA SER A 5 22.92 -38.62 25.52
C SER A 5 23.41 -37.59 24.50
N TRP A 6 23.06 -37.78 23.23
CA TRP A 6 23.19 -36.77 22.18
C TRP A 6 21.84 -36.08 22.06
N LEU A 7 21.74 -34.87 22.60
CA LEU A 7 20.62 -33.96 22.38
C LEU A 7 20.66 -33.49 20.91
N LEU A 8 19.81 -34.09 20.09
CA LEU A 8 19.45 -33.58 18.76
C LEU A 8 18.60 -32.32 18.94
N ILE A 9 19.24 -31.15 18.88
CA ILE A 9 18.55 -29.86 18.79
C ILE A 9 17.99 -29.75 17.38
N ALA A 10 16.68 -29.95 17.23
CA ALA A 10 15.95 -29.69 16.00
C ALA A 10 15.85 -28.18 15.79
N LEU A 11 16.57 -27.63 14.82
CA LEU A 11 16.34 -26.27 14.31
C LEU A 11 15.01 -26.28 13.54
N LEU A 12 13.95 -25.76 14.16
CA LEU A 12 12.74 -25.33 13.47
C LEU A 12 13.03 -23.99 12.78
N PRO A 13 13.01 -23.90 11.43
CA PRO A 13 13.03 -22.60 10.77
C PRO A 13 11.72 -21.89 11.08
N ILE A 14 11.78 -20.84 11.89
CA ILE A 14 10.67 -19.90 12.05
C ILE A 14 10.64 -19.07 10.77
N SER A 15 9.84 -19.50 9.80
CA SER A 15 9.55 -18.69 8.60
C SER A 15 8.65 -17.54 9.02
N SER A 16 9.21 -16.33 9.09
CA SER A 16 8.45 -15.09 9.23
C SER A 16 7.62 -14.89 7.95
N TYR A 17 6.33 -15.21 8.00
CA TYR A 17 5.39 -14.81 6.96
C TYR A 17 5.21 -13.29 7.06
N GLY A 18 5.89 -12.54 6.20
CA GLY A 18 5.53 -11.14 5.95
C GLY A 18 4.20 -11.14 5.21
N PHE A 19 3.11 -10.79 5.90
CA PHE A 19 1.82 -10.62 5.25
C PHE A 19 1.86 -9.31 4.46
N ALA A 20 2.00 -9.40 3.15
CA ALA A 20 1.62 -8.31 2.26
C ALA A 20 0.10 -8.15 2.38
N GLU A 21 -0.35 -6.93 2.62
CA GLU A 21 -1.76 -6.57 2.60
C GLU A 21 -2.19 -6.25 1.16
N SER A 22 -3.47 -6.33 0.85
CA SER A 22 -4.02 -5.90 -0.44
C SER A 22 -5.01 -4.76 -0.26
N THR A 23 -5.00 -3.80 -1.19
CA THR A 23 -6.01 -2.73 -1.27
C THR A 23 -6.50 -2.56 -2.71
N HIS A 24 -7.61 -1.87 -2.91
CA HIS A 24 -8.13 -1.54 -4.24
C HIS A 24 -7.55 -0.21 -4.74
N VAL A 25 -7.78 0.09 -6.03
CA VAL A 25 -7.24 1.29 -6.66
C VAL A 25 -8.34 2.21 -7.17
N TYR A 26 -8.29 3.48 -6.76
CA TYR A 26 -8.98 4.59 -7.42
C TYR A 26 -8.14 5.19 -8.53
N CYS A 27 -8.82 5.62 -9.59
CA CYS A 27 -8.31 6.59 -10.53
C CYS A 27 -9.04 7.92 -10.29
N ALA A 28 -8.32 8.96 -9.88
CA ALA A 28 -8.87 10.29 -9.58
C ALA A 28 -8.14 11.41 -10.34
N ASP A 29 -8.78 12.56 -10.51
CA ASP A 29 -8.07 13.79 -10.88
C ASP A 29 -7.13 14.25 -9.76
N LEU A 30 -6.26 15.22 -10.04
CA LEU A 30 -5.22 15.67 -9.09
C LEU A 30 -5.79 16.23 -7.78
N GLU A 31 -7.03 16.71 -7.81
CA GLU A 31 -7.75 17.30 -6.68
C GLU A 31 -8.78 16.34 -6.05
N ALA A 32 -8.85 15.10 -6.52
CA ALA A 32 -9.74 14.06 -6.03
C ALA A 32 -11.26 14.37 -6.07
N ASN A 33 -11.68 15.28 -6.95
CA ASN A 33 -13.09 15.65 -7.14
C ASN A 33 -13.83 14.65 -8.03
N VAL A 34 -13.12 14.06 -9.01
CA VAL A 34 -13.70 13.13 -9.97
C VAL A 34 -12.90 11.84 -9.94
N TRP A 35 -13.50 10.79 -9.40
CA TRP A 35 -12.85 9.50 -9.23
C TRP A 35 -13.73 8.34 -9.67
N GLU A 36 -13.07 7.24 -10.02
CA GLU A 36 -13.70 5.95 -10.28
C GLU A 36 -12.79 4.82 -9.79
N TRP A 37 -13.38 3.67 -9.49
CA TRP A 37 -12.62 2.46 -9.24
C TRP A 37 -11.93 2.00 -10.50
N LEU A 38 -10.72 1.47 -10.36
CA LEU A 38 -10.03 0.78 -11.44
C LEU A 38 -10.56 -0.65 -11.55
N TYR A 39 -11.03 -1.01 -12.74
CA TYR A 39 -11.52 -2.35 -13.06
C TYR A 39 -10.57 -3.10 -14.00
N ASP A 40 -10.55 -4.43 -13.88
CA ASP A 40 -9.86 -5.31 -14.83
C ASP A 40 -10.74 -5.62 -16.05
N GLU A 41 -10.26 -6.51 -16.93
CA GLU A 41 -10.97 -6.90 -18.15
C GLU A 41 -12.27 -7.69 -17.89
N ASN A 42 -12.41 -8.27 -16.69
CA ASN A 42 -13.59 -9.01 -16.27
C ASN A 42 -14.62 -8.12 -15.57
N GLY A 43 -14.26 -6.86 -15.29
CA GLY A 43 -15.08 -5.92 -14.54
C GLY A 43 -14.93 -6.03 -13.03
N ASP A 44 -13.91 -6.75 -12.55
CA ASP A 44 -13.59 -6.87 -11.12
C ASP A 44 -12.68 -5.71 -10.67
N TYR A 45 -12.72 -5.38 -9.38
CA TYR A 45 -11.83 -4.35 -8.82
C TYR A 45 -10.37 -4.78 -8.92
N VAL A 46 -9.52 -3.91 -9.46
CA VAL A 46 -8.07 -4.12 -9.43
C VAL A 46 -7.57 -3.94 -8.01
N SER A 47 -6.94 -4.99 -7.48
CA SER A 47 -6.24 -4.98 -6.20
C SER A 47 -4.73 -4.96 -6.39
N ILE A 48 -4.02 -4.34 -5.44
CA ILE A 48 -2.57 -4.24 -5.40
C ILE A 48 -2.07 -4.63 -4.01
N GLU A 49 -0.97 -5.40 -3.96
CA GLU A 49 -0.36 -5.85 -2.71
C GLU A 49 0.71 -4.87 -2.21
N GLY A 50 0.81 -4.72 -0.90
CA GLY A 50 1.67 -3.73 -0.26
C GLY A 50 1.47 -3.62 1.24
N GLN A 51 1.83 -2.45 1.80
CA GLN A 51 1.74 -2.18 3.23
C GLN A 51 1.30 -0.75 3.51
N TRP A 52 0.31 -0.58 4.39
CA TRP A 52 -0.11 0.75 4.85
C TRP A 52 0.95 1.39 5.75
N GLY A 53 1.08 2.72 5.64
CA GLY A 53 1.91 3.53 6.52
C GLY A 53 1.40 4.97 6.62
N ALA A 54 2.09 5.77 7.43
CA ALA A 54 1.85 7.20 7.55
C ALA A 54 3.17 7.96 7.41
N HIS A 55 3.13 9.08 6.71
CA HIS A 55 4.24 10.02 6.59
C HIS A 55 3.93 11.27 7.41
N ILE A 56 4.76 11.52 8.41
CA ILE A 56 4.63 12.67 9.30
C ILE A 56 5.18 13.90 8.57
N LEU A 57 4.34 14.92 8.40
CA LEU A 57 4.72 16.21 7.83
C LEU A 57 5.28 17.14 8.92
N ASP A 58 4.63 17.17 10.08
CA ASP A 58 5.01 17.93 11.27
C ASP A 58 4.33 17.34 12.54
N GLU A 59 4.42 18.03 13.69
CA GLU A 59 3.90 17.54 14.98
C GLU A 59 2.39 17.24 14.97
N ASP A 60 1.62 17.94 14.15
CA ASP A 60 0.15 17.87 14.12
C ASP A 60 -0.40 17.32 12.80
N ASN A 61 0.46 17.09 11.80
CA ASN A 61 0.03 16.70 10.45
C ASN A 61 0.77 15.45 9.95
N ALA A 62 0.00 14.49 9.44
CA ALA A 62 0.51 13.38 8.64
C ALA A 62 -0.39 13.08 7.45
N PHE A 63 0.06 12.22 6.54
CA PHE A 63 -0.80 11.61 5.53
C PHE A 63 -0.56 10.11 5.45
N GLY A 64 -1.60 9.35 5.11
CA GLY A 64 -1.48 7.90 4.92
C GLY A 64 -1.00 7.55 3.53
N TYR A 65 -0.27 6.44 3.42
CA TYR A 65 0.18 5.90 2.15
C TYR A 65 0.08 4.37 2.11
N PHE A 66 0.07 3.81 0.91
CA PHE A 66 0.24 2.38 0.66
C PHE A 66 1.56 2.12 -0.07
N SER A 67 2.45 1.37 0.57
CA SER A 67 3.79 1.07 0.07
C SER A 67 3.77 -0.14 -0.86
N VAL A 68 4.27 0.01 -2.08
CA VAL A 68 4.21 -1.00 -3.15
C VAL A 68 5.52 -1.04 -3.94
N SER A 69 5.75 -2.10 -4.71
CA SER A 69 6.89 -2.19 -5.62
C SER A 69 6.71 -1.25 -6.83
N GLU A 70 7.82 -0.77 -7.40
CA GLU A 70 7.79 0.03 -8.62
C GLU A 70 7.08 -0.66 -9.81
N PRO A 71 7.32 -1.96 -10.11
CA PRO A 71 6.57 -2.66 -11.15
C PRO A 71 5.05 -2.66 -10.94
N ASP A 72 4.58 -2.95 -9.72
CA ASP A 72 3.16 -3.04 -9.40
C ASP A 72 2.49 -1.66 -9.51
N TYR A 73 3.15 -0.62 -8.98
CA TYR A 73 2.67 0.76 -9.13
C TYR A 73 2.57 1.17 -10.59
N ARG A 74 3.59 0.86 -11.40
CA ARG A 74 3.62 1.23 -12.82
C ARG A 74 2.45 0.62 -13.60
N GLU A 75 2.03 -0.59 -13.26
CA GLU A 75 0.89 -1.24 -13.91
C GLU A 75 -0.42 -0.46 -13.65
N VAL A 76 -0.73 -0.20 -12.38
CA VAL A 76 -1.98 0.48 -12.00
C VAL A 76 -1.96 1.95 -12.41
N ALA A 77 -0.81 2.62 -12.31
CA ALA A 77 -0.64 4.00 -12.75
C ALA A 77 -0.84 4.14 -14.27
N ALA A 78 -0.31 3.20 -15.07
CA ALA A 78 -0.51 3.22 -16.52
C ALA A 78 -1.99 3.01 -16.91
N LYS A 79 -2.74 2.22 -16.13
CA LYS A 79 -4.19 2.04 -16.33
C LYS A 79 -4.94 3.35 -16.03
N CYS A 80 -4.70 3.99 -14.89
CA CYS A 80 -5.33 5.28 -14.58
C CYS A 80 -4.92 6.41 -15.54
N TYR A 81 -3.67 6.41 -16.00
CA TYR A 81 -3.19 7.41 -16.95
C TYR A 81 -3.97 7.40 -18.27
N ARG A 82 -4.38 6.22 -18.75
CA ARG A 82 -5.24 6.09 -19.95
C ARG A 82 -6.63 6.71 -19.76
N LEU A 83 -7.08 6.88 -18.52
CA LEU A 83 -8.31 7.58 -18.16
C LEU A 83 -8.10 9.09 -17.93
N GLY A 84 -6.87 9.59 -18.09
CA GLY A 84 -6.50 10.97 -17.75
C GLY A 84 -6.44 11.23 -16.24
N LYS A 85 -6.20 10.20 -15.43
CA LYS A 85 -6.29 10.23 -13.97
C LYS A 85 -5.02 9.68 -13.30
N VAL A 86 -4.93 9.85 -11.98
CA VAL A 86 -3.85 9.40 -11.11
C VAL A 86 -4.34 8.27 -10.20
N ALA A 87 -3.48 7.28 -9.96
CA ALA A 87 -3.80 6.14 -9.11
C ALA A 87 -3.68 6.48 -7.62
N HIS A 88 -4.68 6.08 -6.83
CA HIS A 88 -4.72 6.18 -5.37
C HIS A 88 -5.12 4.83 -4.75
N PRO A 89 -4.50 4.38 -3.64
CA PRO A 89 -4.93 3.20 -2.91
C PRO A 89 -6.16 3.51 -2.03
N ALA A 90 -7.10 2.57 -1.94
CA ALA A 90 -8.27 2.68 -1.08
C ALA A 90 -8.94 1.33 -0.80
N ASP A 91 -9.47 1.16 0.40
CA ASP A 91 -10.17 -0.07 0.79
C ASP A 91 -11.67 -0.02 0.48
N ASN A 92 -12.26 1.17 0.46
CA ASN A 92 -13.68 1.39 0.14
C ASN A 92 -14.01 2.86 -0.14
N ARG A 93 -15.26 3.14 -0.55
CA ARG A 93 -15.79 4.45 -0.98
C ARG A 93 -15.66 5.58 0.04
N LEU A 94 -15.46 5.25 1.32
CA LEU A 94 -15.33 6.22 2.42
C LEU A 94 -13.87 6.34 2.91
N SER A 95 -12.92 5.73 2.21
CA SER A 95 -11.51 5.85 2.55
C SER A 95 -11.06 7.30 2.45
N ASN A 96 -10.14 7.69 3.35
CA ASN A 96 -9.35 8.90 3.16
C ASN A 96 -8.55 8.81 1.85
N TRP A 97 -8.12 9.95 1.34
CA TRP A 97 -7.22 9.99 0.20
C TRP A 97 -5.80 9.69 0.67
N TYR A 98 -5.26 8.60 0.13
CA TYR A 98 -3.92 8.13 0.41
C TYR A 98 -3.05 8.22 -0.85
N LEU A 99 -1.73 8.24 -0.68
CA LEU A 99 -0.78 8.18 -1.79
C LEU A 99 -0.15 6.79 -1.89
N PHE A 100 0.38 6.43 -3.05
CA PHE A 100 1.31 5.31 -3.13
C PHE A 100 2.69 5.76 -2.67
N GLN A 101 3.36 4.97 -1.83
CA GLN A 101 4.80 5.02 -1.63
C GLN A 101 5.43 3.94 -2.51
N VAL A 102 6.18 4.35 -3.52
CA VAL A 102 6.76 3.45 -4.51
C VAL A 102 8.19 3.11 -4.11
N GLN A 103 8.46 1.83 -3.90
CA GLN A 103 9.80 1.30 -3.63
C GLN A 103 10.56 1.17 -4.95
N LEU A 104 11.58 2.00 -5.14
CA LEU A 104 12.35 2.05 -6.38
C LEU A 104 13.32 0.87 -6.47
N SER A 105 13.47 0.34 -7.69
CA SER A 105 14.37 -0.79 -7.97
C SER A 105 15.85 -0.52 -7.65
N GLU A 106 16.28 0.74 -7.76
CA GLU A 106 17.63 1.21 -7.42
C GLU A 106 17.84 1.49 -5.92
N GLY A 107 16.80 1.29 -5.11
CA GLY A 107 16.76 1.69 -3.70
C GLY A 107 16.15 3.08 -3.51
N GLY A 108 15.56 3.30 -2.34
CA GLY A 108 14.83 4.52 -2.02
C GLY A 108 13.33 4.41 -2.28
N VAL A 109 12.62 5.49 -1.98
CA VAL A 109 11.16 5.57 -2.12
C VAL A 109 10.76 6.91 -2.71
N MET A 110 9.65 6.92 -3.45
CA MET A 110 8.98 8.14 -3.88
C MET A 110 7.49 8.08 -3.56
N PHE A 111 6.85 9.22 -3.35
CA PHE A 111 5.39 9.28 -3.27
C PHE A 111 4.79 9.57 -4.64
N SER A 112 3.67 8.92 -4.94
CA SER A 112 2.87 9.25 -6.12
C SER A 112 2.34 10.69 -6.02
N ARG A 113 2.00 11.26 -7.17
CA ARG A 113 1.27 12.53 -7.23
C ARG A 113 -0.19 12.33 -6.81
N GLY A 114 -0.92 13.43 -6.61
CA GLY A 114 -2.36 13.45 -6.36
C GLY A 114 -2.70 14.07 -5.01
N TYR A 115 -3.99 14.08 -4.69
CA TYR A 115 -4.53 14.62 -3.45
C TYR A 115 -4.36 13.62 -2.29
N PHE A 116 -4.20 14.13 -1.08
CA PHE A 116 -4.20 13.31 0.14
C PHE A 116 -4.99 14.00 1.26
N THR A 117 -5.61 13.19 2.11
CA THR A 117 -6.26 13.69 3.34
C THR A 117 -5.20 13.80 4.44
N LYS A 118 -5.18 14.96 5.12
CA LYS A 118 -4.40 15.11 6.35
C LYS A 118 -5.03 14.27 7.46
N LEU A 119 -4.21 13.50 8.14
CA LEU A 119 -4.61 12.68 9.27
C LEU A 119 -4.38 13.46 10.57
N ASP A 120 -5.36 13.40 11.47
CA ASP A 120 -5.22 13.87 12.84
C ASP A 120 -4.53 12.81 13.72
N PRO A 121 -3.88 13.20 14.83
CA PRO A 121 -3.29 12.24 15.77
C PRO A 121 -4.35 11.32 16.42
N PRO A 122 -4.05 10.03 16.70
CA PRO A 122 -2.83 9.31 16.33
C PRO A 122 -2.85 8.94 14.83
N PHE A 123 -1.75 9.23 14.13
CA PHE A 123 -1.59 9.10 12.67
C PHE A 123 -1.58 7.64 12.16
N ALA A 124 -2.63 6.87 12.45
CA ALA A 124 -2.84 5.56 11.85
C ALA A 124 -3.77 5.73 10.64
N PRO A 125 -3.41 5.23 9.44
CA PRO A 125 -4.37 5.16 8.35
C PRO A 125 -5.54 4.31 8.85
N SER A 126 -6.73 4.90 8.91
CA SER A 126 -7.92 4.17 9.28
C SER A 126 -8.24 3.20 8.14
N LYS A 127 -8.04 1.90 8.37
CA LYS A 127 -8.83 0.90 7.63
C LYS A 127 -10.27 1.13 8.03
N PRO A 128 -11.17 1.53 7.13
CA PRO A 128 -12.58 1.59 7.49
C PRO A 128 -13.04 0.13 7.70
N LEU A 129 -13.69 -0.11 8.84
CA LEU A 129 -14.25 -1.41 9.23
C LEU A 129 -15.16 -2.02 8.15
#